data_AF-A0A7X6P531-F1
#
_entry.id   AF-A0A7X6P531-F1
#
_cell.length_a   1.000
_cell.length_b   1.000
_cell.length_c   1.000
_cell.angle_alpha   90.00
_cell.angle_beta   90.00
_cell.angle_gamma   90.00
#
_symmetry.space_group_name_H-M   'P 1'
#
loop_
_entity.id
_entity.type
_entity.pdbx_description
1 polymer ?
#
loop_
_entity_poly.entity_id
_entity_poly.type
_entity_poly.pdbx_seq_one_letter_code
_entity_poly.pdbx_strand_id
1 'polypeptide(L)'
;MDRQTLTIGQARRSGTRRAAGILAAVFVLLGFATACESTDAERDEVINLVNQTRAANGLGQLKANPQLSLKADNWAQKLRNDCRLSHSRLADGAPNEWKKLGENVGYGGTIVQVHDAYLNSPGHRANIMDPSFNSMGAAAVWGMCDGQYRVFTVQVFMRS
;
A
#
# COMPACT_ATOMS: atom_id res chain seq x y z
N MET A 1 -43.99 -17.80 -81.60
CA MET A 1 -45.10 -16.84 -81.58
C MET A 1 -44.90 -15.89 -80.40
N ASP A 2 -45.42 -14.67 -80.55
CA ASP A 2 -45.44 -13.53 -79.62
C ASP A 2 -44.15 -12.81 -79.16
N ARG A 3 -44.32 -11.48 -79.16
CA ARG A 3 -43.44 -10.42 -78.63
C ARG A 3 -43.89 -10.03 -77.21
N GLN A 4 -43.03 -9.35 -76.44
CA GLN A 4 -43.27 -8.28 -75.43
C GLN A 4 -42.05 -8.21 -74.48
N THR A 5 -41.56 -7.09 -73.91
CA THR A 5 -41.69 -5.62 -74.18
C THR A 5 -40.41 -4.93 -73.65
N LEU A 6 -40.07 -3.73 -74.15
CA LEU A 6 -39.03 -2.86 -73.57
C LEU A 6 -39.60 -2.01 -72.41
N THR A 7 -38.89 -1.91 -71.26
CA THR A 7 -38.57 -0.59 -70.63
C THR A 7 -37.61 -0.65 -69.42
N ILE A 8 -36.51 0.09 -69.56
CA ILE A 8 -35.86 1.04 -68.61
C ILE A 8 -36.07 0.88 -67.09
N GLY A 9 -34.96 0.81 -66.35
CA GLY A 9 -34.85 1.21 -64.94
C GLY A 9 -33.42 1.60 -64.54
N GLN A 10 -33.14 2.88 -64.31
CA GLN A 10 -31.84 3.36 -63.79
C GLN A 10 -31.82 3.39 -62.26
N ALA A 11 -30.67 3.04 -61.64
CA ALA A 11 -30.23 3.67 -60.39
C ALA A 11 -28.71 3.48 -60.15
N ARG A 12 -27.96 4.59 -60.08
CA ARG A 12 -26.58 4.59 -59.56
C ARG A 12 -26.58 4.39 -58.04
N ARG A 13 -25.62 3.62 -57.50
CA ARG A 13 -25.00 3.93 -56.20
C ARG A 13 -23.50 3.61 -56.22
N SER A 14 -22.69 4.67 -56.17
CA SER A 14 -21.24 4.60 -55.95
C SER A 14 -20.94 4.37 -54.47
N GLY A 15 -20.17 3.32 -54.15
CA GLY A 15 -19.73 3.01 -52.79
C GLY A 15 -18.22 2.81 -52.73
N THR A 16 -17.47 3.90 -52.53
CA THR A 16 -16.02 3.87 -52.33
C THR A 16 -15.69 3.18 -50.99
N ARG A 17 -15.18 1.95 -51.04
CA ARG A 17 -14.64 1.27 -49.85
C ARG A 17 -13.32 1.95 -49.47
N ARG A 18 -13.28 2.57 -48.29
CA ARG A 18 -12.11 3.28 -47.75
C ARG A 18 -10.98 2.33 -47.35
N ALA A 19 -9.78 2.88 -47.27
CA ALA A 19 -8.51 2.16 -47.22
C ALA A 19 -8.20 1.48 -45.87
N ALA A 20 -7.29 0.51 -45.97
CA ALA A 20 -6.24 0.12 -45.02
C ALA A 20 -6.47 0.38 -43.51
N GLY A 21 -6.69 -0.71 -42.77
CA GLY A 21 -6.49 -0.76 -41.31
C GLY A 21 -5.18 -1.47 -40.96
N ILE A 22 -4.10 -0.72 -40.77
CA ILE A 22 -2.92 -1.16 -40.00
C ILE A 22 -2.56 -0.05 -39.03
N LEU A 23 -2.69 -0.33 -37.74
CA LEU A 23 -1.85 0.21 -36.68
C LEU A 23 -1.96 -0.77 -35.50
N ALA A 24 -0.90 -1.56 -35.29
CA ALA A 24 -0.84 -2.48 -34.16
C ALA A 24 -0.80 -1.68 -32.86
N ALA A 25 -1.53 -2.13 -31.84
CA ALA A 25 -1.56 -1.47 -30.55
C ALA A 25 -0.18 -1.52 -29.89
N VAL A 26 0.40 -0.34 -29.63
CA VAL A 26 1.61 -0.21 -28.83
C VAL A 26 1.24 -0.49 -27.37
N PHE A 27 1.72 -1.59 -26.82
CA PHE A 27 1.59 -1.87 -25.39
C PHE A 27 2.38 -0.84 -24.59
N VAL A 28 1.66 0.10 -23.97
CA VAL A 28 2.26 1.06 -23.04
C VAL A 28 2.71 0.30 -21.80
N LEU A 29 4.03 0.30 -21.55
CA LEU A 29 4.62 -0.16 -20.29
C LEU A 29 4.24 0.83 -19.18
N LEU A 30 3.06 0.63 -18.59
CA LEU A 30 2.67 1.29 -17.36
C LEU A 30 3.50 0.72 -16.21
N GLY A 31 4.57 1.44 -15.85
CA GLY A 31 5.23 1.25 -14.58
C GLY A 31 4.26 1.61 -13.47
N PHE A 32 3.61 0.62 -12.87
CA PHE A 32 2.74 0.81 -11.73
C PHE A 32 3.58 1.28 -10.54
N ALA A 33 3.54 2.59 -10.28
CA ALA A 33 3.81 3.10 -8.95
C ALA A 33 2.71 2.52 -8.04
N THR A 34 3.02 1.43 -7.35
CA THR A 34 2.12 0.82 -6.35
C THR A 34 1.88 1.85 -5.27
N ALA A 35 0.65 2.37 -5.21
CA ALA A 35 0.21 3.19 -4.10
C ALA A 35 0.35 2.41 -2.78
N CYS A 36 0.40 3.16 -1.68
CA CYS A 36 0.29 2.61 -0.32
C CYS A 36 -0.94 1.69 -0.24
N GLU A 37 -0.75 0.43 0.15
CA GLU A 37 -1.86 -0.53 0.25
C GLU A 37 -2.67 -0.33 1.54
N SER A 38 -2.00 0.06 2.64
CA SER A 38 -2.65 0.54 3.86
C SER A 38 -3.46 1.80 3.55
N THR A 39 -4.75 1.80 3.88
CA THR A 39 -5.57 3.01 3.77
C THR A 39 -5.15 4.06 4.79
N ASP A 40 -5.59 5.31 4.56
CA ASP A 40 -5.39 6.40 5.52
C ASP A 40 -5.96 6.06 6.90
N ALA A 41 -7.17 5.50 6.96
CA ALA A 41 -7.84 5.17 8.22
C ALA A 41 -7.08 4.10 9.03
N GLU A 42 -6.59 3.04 8.38
CA GLU A 42 -5.87 1.95 9.04
C GLU A 42 -4.48 2.38 9.52
N ARG A 43 -3.76 3.15 8.70
CA ARG A 43 -2.49 3.75 9.10
C ARG A 43 -2.67 4.66 10.32
N ASP A 44 -3.68 5.52 10.26
CA ASP A 44 -3.94 6.49 11.31
C ASP A 44 -4.44 5.79 12.59
N GLU A 45 -5.15 4.65 12.49
CA GLU A 45 -5.44 3.77 13.64
C GLU A 45 -4.16 3.29 14.34
N VAL A 46 -3.18 2.75 13.59
CA VAL A 46 -1.90 2.30 14.16
C VAL A 46 -1.15 3.45 14.84
N ILE A 47 -1.11 4.64 14.22
CA ILE A 47 -0.47 5.84 14.78
C ILE A 47 -1.20 6.30 16.05
N ASN A 48 -2.53 6.30 16.03
CA ASN A 48 -3.36 6.74 17.15
C ASN A 48 -3.22 5.80 18.35
N LEU A 49 -3.20 4.47 18.16
CA LEU A 49 -2.98 3.52 19.25
C LEU A 49 -1.61 3.73 19.92
N VAL A 50 -0.55 3.94 19.14
CA VAL A 50 0.78 4.30 19.65
C VAL A 50 0.74 5.60 20.45
N ASN A 51 0.14 6.66 19.90
CA ASN A 51 0.09 7.98 20.54
C ASN A 51 -0.81 8.03 21.77
N GLN A 52 -1.92 7.28 21.80
CA GLN A 52 -2.77 7.09 22.99
C GLN A 52 -2.00 6.36 24.09
N THR A 53 -1.29 5.28 23.75
CA THR A 53 -0.46 4.55 24.72
C THR A 53 0.63 5.45 25.30
N ARG A 54 1.32 6.24 24.45
CA ARG A 54 2.34 7.19 24.88
C ARG A 54 1.77 8.26 25.80
N ALA A 55 0.65 8.89 25.43
CA ALA A 55 -0.02 9.88 26.26
C ALA A 55 -0.46 9.31 27.63
N ALA A 56 -1.01 8.09 27.67
CA ALA A 56 -1.38 7.41 28.90
C ALA A 56 -0.18 7.08 29.82
N ASN A 57 1.05 7.08 29.28
CA ASN A 57 2.30 6.88 30.03
C ASN A 57 3.11 8.19 30.19
N GLY A 58 2.48 9.36 29.99
CA GLY A 58 3.12 10.68 30.17
C GLY A 58 4.14 11.07 29.10
N LEU A 59 4.17 10.38 27.97
CA LEU A 59 5.10 10.62 26.86
C LEU A 59 4.48 11.52 25.78
N GLY A 60 5.31 12.36 25.17
CA GLY A 60 4.93 13.16 24.02
C GLY A 60 4.54 12.31 22.80
N GLN A 61 3.51 12.76 22.08
CA GLN A 61 3.07 12.14 20.83
C GLN A 61 4.16 12.21 19.75
N LEU A 62 4.20 11.18 18.90
CA LEU A 62 5.06 11.10 17.74
C LEU A 62 4.37 11.76 16.54
N LYS A 63 5.10 12.62 15.82
CA LYS A 63 4.61 13.25 14.60
C LYS A 63 4.56 12.23 13.47
N ALA A 64 3.42 12.11 12.78
CA ALA A 64 3.30 11.30 11.58
C ALA A 64 4.26 11.81 10.47
N ASN A 65 4.99 10.88 9.85
CA ASN A 65 5.94 11.14 8.78
C ASN A 65 5.58 10.27 7.54
N PRO A 66 5.12 10.89 6.44
CA PRO A 66 4.67 10.14 5.25
C PRO A 66 5.75 9.24 4.62
N GLN A 67 7.02 9.63 4.66
CA GLN A 67 8.11 8.83 4.12
C GLN A 67 8.34 7.56 4.95
N LEU A 68 8.27 7.66 6.28
CA LEU A 68 8.31 6.50 7.17
C LEU A 68 7.09 5.59 6.99
N SER A 69 5.91 6.16 6.70
CA SER A 69 4.70 5.37 6.41
C SER A 69 4.83 4.62 5.07
N LEU A 70 5.39 5.24 4.03
CA LEU A 70 5.71 4.57 2.77
C LEU A 70 6.74 3.44 2.96
N LYS A 71 7.76 3.64 3.81
CA LYS A 71 8.68 2.56 4.21
C LYS A 71 7.93 1.43 4.92
N ALA A 72 7.08 1.77 5.89
CA ALA A 72 6.30 0.80 6.66
C ALA A 72 5.36 -0.03 5.76
N ASP A 73 4.70 0.59 4.80
CA ASP A 73 3.76 -0.06 3.88
C ASP A 73 4.46 -1.03 2.94
N ASN A 74 5.53 -0.59 2.27
CA ASN A 74 6.37 -1.47 1.44
C ASN A 74 6.90 -2.68 2.22
N TRP A 75 7.23 -2.51 3.50
CA TRP A 75 7.65 -3.63 4.34
C TRP A 75 6.48 -4.51 4.76
N ALA A 76 5.33 -3.96 5.16
CA ALA A 76 4.13 -4.71 5.51
C ALA A 76 3.62 -5.57 4.34
N GLN A 77 3.62 -5.03 3.11
CA GLN A 77 3.38 -5.79 1.88
C GLN A 77 4.34 -6.98 1.75
N LYS A 78 5.65 -6.76 1.99
CA LYS A 78 6.64 -7.83 1.94
C LYS A 78 6.39 -8.89 3.03
N LEU A 79 6.08 -8.50 4.27
CA LEU A 79 5.80 -9.45 5.36
C LEU A 79 4.60 -10.34 5.05
N ARG A 80 3.54 -9.76 4.47
CA ARG A 80 2.39 -10.49 3.94
C ARG A 80 2.81 -11.47 2.85
N ASN A 81 3.50 -10.98 1.82
CA ASN A 81 3.83 -11.76 0.63
C ASN A 81 4.80 -12.93 0.95
N ASP A 82 5.74 -12.71 1.88
CA ASP A 82 6.66 -13.74 2.39
C ASP A 82 6.00 -14.68 3.42
N CYS A 83 4.79 -14.37 3.90
CA CYS A 83 4.13 -15.07 5.01
C CYS A 83 4.97 -15.14 6.30
N ARG A 84 5.86 -14.18 6.55
CA ARG A 84 6.90 -14.31 7.58
C ARG A 84 7.32 -12.98 8.16
N LEU A 85 7.33 -12.91 9.50
CA LEU A 85 7.91 -11.78 10.22
C LEU A 85 9.43 -11.72 10.06
N SER A 86 9.94 -10.56 9.68
CA SER A 86 11.36 -10.24 9.62
C SER A 86 11.56 -8.73 9.73
N HIS A 87 12.66 -8.30 10.33
CA HIS A 87 13.00 -6.87 10.38
C HIS A 87 13.53 -6.37 9.03
N SER A 88 13.23 -5.12 8.70
CA SER A 88 13.79 -4.48 7.51
C SER A 88 15.26 -4.11 7.70
N ARG A 89 15.96 -3.78 6.60
CA ARG A 89 17.12 -2.90 6.71
C ARG A 89 16.59 -1.53 7.13
N LEU A 90 16.77 -1.21 8.41
CA LEU A 90 16.02 -0.15 9.06
C LEU A 90 16.22 1.24 8.41
N ALA A 91 17.42 1.56 7.94
CA ALA A 91 17.70 2.80 7.23
C ALA A 91 17.05 2.88 5.82
N ASP A 92 16.80 1.74 5.15
CA ASP A 92 16.33 1.72 3.76
C ASP A 92 14.93 2.36 3.67
N GLY A 93 14.82 3.50 2.96
CA GLY A 93 13.59 4.26 2.78
C GLY A 93 13.27 5.29 3.88
N ALA A 94 14.03 5.34 4.97
CA ALA A 94 13.91 6.42 5.96
C ALA A 94 14.45 7.76 5.40
N PRO A 95 14.08 8.92 5.99
CA PRO A 95 14.79 10.19 5.76
C PRO A 95 16.31 10.05 6.02
N ASN A 96 17.14 11.00 5.57
CA ASN A 96 18.59 10.88 5.79
C ASN A 96 19.03 11.44 7.16
N GLU A 97 18.25 12.36 7.70
CA GLU A 97 18.53 13.16 8.89
C GLU A 97 18.09 12.50 10.22
N TRP A 98 18.18 11.18 10.35
CA TRP A 98 17.92 10.48 11.62
C TRP A 98 19.17 10.42 12.52
N LYS A 99 18.93 10.54 13.83
CA LYS A 99 19.88 10.22 14.91
C LYS A 99 19.62 8.84 15.51
N LYS A 100 18.39 8.33 15.39
CA LYS A 100 17.97 7.01 15.86
C LYS A 100 16.74 6.55 15.09
N LEU A 101 16.67 5.26 14.80
CA LEU A 101 15.51 4.59 14.24
C LEU A 101 15.08 3.42 15.14
N GLY A 102 13.83 3.00 15.05
CA GLY A 102 13.30 1.78 15.66
C GLY A 102 12.22 1.16 14.78
N GLU A 103 11.95 -0.13 14.94
CA GLU A 103 10.94 -0.84 14.15
C GLU A 103 10.22 -1.91 14.99
N ASN A 104 8.89 -1.96 14.87
CA ASN A 104 8.09 -3.11 15.28
C ASN A 104 7.44 -3.72 14.04
N VAL A 105 7.42 -5.06 13.97
CA VAL A 105 6.77 -5.84 12.90
C VAL A 105 5.93 -6.95 13.51
N GLY A 106 4.74 -7.19 12.96
CA GLY A 106 3.78 -8.11 13.55
C GLY A 106 2.57 -8.35 12.66
N TYR A 107 1.79 -9.38 12.98
CA TYR A 107 0.51 -9.64 12.32
C TYR A 107 -0.54 -10.15 13.31
N GLY A 108 -1.81 -10.05 12.93
CA GLY A 108 -2.94 -10.50 13.74
C GLY A 108 -4.26 -10.48 12.96
N GLY A 109 -5.37 -10.72 13.66
CA GLY A 109 -6.72 -10.61 13.10
C GLY A 109 -7.28 -9.17 13.10
N THR A 110 -6.76 -8.28 13.94
CA THR A 110 -7.10 -6.84 13.97
C THR A 110 -5.88 -5.99 14.31
N ILE A 111 -5.92 -4.70 13.94
CA ILE A 111 -4.85 -3.74 14.25
C ILE A 111 -4.64 -3.61 15.77
N VAL A 112 -5.72 -3.49 16.54
CA VAL A 112 -5.72 -3.50 18.01
C VAL A 112 -5.02 -4.74 18.57
N GLN A 113 -5.32 -5.94 18.08
CA GLN A 113 -4.69 -7.18 18.55
C GLN A 113 -3.16 -7.16 18.35
N VAL A 114 -2.67 -6.63 17.23
CA VAL A 114 -1.22 -6.52 16.99
C VAL A 114 -0.59 -5.47 17.90
N HIS A 115 -1.27 -4.35 18.14
CA HIS A 115 -0.81 -3.34 19.08
C HIS A 115 -0.70 -3.88 20.51
N ASP A 116 -1.71 -4.60 21.00
CA ASP A 116 -1.67 -5.25 22.31
C ASP A 116 -0.55 -6.30 22.39
N ALA A 117 -0.30 -7.05 21.31
CA ALA A 117 0.83 -7.98 21.23
C ALA A 117 2.19 -7.24 21.29
N TYR A 118 2.31 -6.04 20.73
CA TYR A 118 3.49 -5.19 20.91
C TYR A 118 3.65 -4.73 22.36
N LEU A 119 2.57 -4.30 23.04
CA LEU A 119 2.63 -3.84 24.44
C LEU A 119 2.98 -4.95 25.44
N ASN A 120 2.68 -6.21 25.08
CA ASN A 120 3.02 -7.41 25.84
C ASN A 120 4.42 -7.98 25.53
N SER A 121 5.09 -7.49 24.49
CA SER A 121 6.49 -7.84 24.17
C SER A 121 7.45 -6.77 24.70
N PRO A 122 8.38 -7.09 25.61
CA PRO A 122 9.30 -6.09 26.18
C PRO A 122 10.09 -5.29 25.13
N GLY A 123 10.54 -5.95 24.06
CA GLY A 123 11.29 -5.29 22.98
C GLY A 123 10.42 -4.35 22.14
N HIS A 124 9.21 -4.77 21.75
CA HIS A 124 8.32 -3.92 20.97
C HIS A 124 7.76 -2.75 21.79
N ARG A 125 7.41 -3.02 23.06
CA ARG A 125 7.01 -2.00 24.03
C ARG A 125 8.10 -0.95 24.25
N ALA A 126 9.37 -1.35 24.30
CA ALA A 126 10.49 -0.42 24.45
C ALA A 126 10.53 0.61 23.31
N ASN A 127 10.31 0.22 22.06
CA ASN A 127 10.22 1.15 20.93
C ASN A 127 9.04 2.15 21.09
N ILE A 128 7.85 1.65 21.43
CA ILE A 128 6.64 2.49 21.62
C ILE A 128 6.82 3.49 22.77
N MET A 129 7.46 3.07 23.86
CA MET A 129 7.67 3.84 25.08
C MET A 129 8.96 4.69 25.09
N ASP A 130 9.75 4.67 24.02
CA ASP A 130 11.03 5.40 24.01
C ASP A 130 10.81 6.93 23.95
N PRO A 131 11.29 7.71 24.94
CA PRO A 131 11.10 9.16 24.97
C PRO A 131 11.99 9.91 23.95
N SER A 132 13.00 9.26 23.37
CA SER A 132 13.91 9.91 22.41
C SER A 132 13.28 10.10 21.04
N PHE A 133 12.37 9.21 20.61
CA PHE A 133 11.65 9.33 19.33
C PHE A 133 10.70 10.52 19.32
N ASN A 134 10.62 11.19 18.16
CA ASN A 134 9.77 12.37 17.93
C ASN A 134 8.87 12.23 16.70
N SER A 135 9.11 11.23 15.85
CA SER A 135 8.40 11.00 14.59
C SER A 135 8.12 9.51 14.41
N MET A 136 7.06 9.18 13.69
CA MET A 136 6.77 7.81 13.28
C MET A 136 6.12 7.72 11.91
N GLY A 137 6.27 6.58 11.26
CA GLY A 137 5.39 6.12 10.19
C GLY A 137 4.79 4.76 10.56
N ALA A 138 3.69 4.42 9.90
CA ALA A 138 3.03 3.14 10.10
C ALA A 138 2.39 2.63 8.82
N ALA A 139 2.02 1.36 8.81
CA ALA A 139 1.13 0.75 7.84
C ALA A 139 0.41 -0.45 8.44
N ALA A 140 -0.72 -0.80 7.84
CA ALA A 140 -1.48 -2.01 8.09
C ALA A 140 -1.91 -2.59 6.73
N VAL A 141 -1.35 -3.74 6.36
CA VAL A 141 -1.59 -4.38 5.05
C VAL A 141 -2.22 -5.75 5.25
N TRP A 142 -3.38 -5.96 4.64
CA TRP A 142 -4.13 -7.20 4.78
C TRP A 142 -3.77 -8.26 3.73
N GLY A 143 -3.92 -9.52 4.09
CA GLY A 143 -3.87 -10.63 3.13
C GLY A 143 -4.09 -12.01 3.72
N MET A 144 -4.19 -12.99 2.83
CA MET A 144 -4.19 -14.40 3.20
C MET A 144 -2.77 -14.88 3.49
N CYS A 145 -2.58 -15.50 4.65
CA CYS A 145 -1.35 -16.19 5.02
C CYS A 145 -1.65 -17.44 5.86
N ASP A 146 -1.02 -18.57 5.54
CA ASP A 146 -1.26 -19.89 6.17
C ASP A 146 -2.76 -20.28 6.24
N GLY A 147 -3.54 -19.91 5.22
CA GLY A 147 -4.99 -20.15 5.19
C GLY A 147 -5.81 -19.24 6.11
N GLN A 148 -5.23 -18.16 6.65
CA GLN A 148 -5.89 -17.17 7.51
C GLN A 148 -5.80 -15.77 6.91
N TYR A 149 -6.90 -15.00 6.96
CA TYR A 149 -6.86 -13.57 6.61
C TYR A 149 -6.34 -12.78 7.80
N ARG A 150 -5.25 -12.03 7.61
CA ARG A 150 -4.51 -11.33 8.67
C ARG A 150 -4.13 -9.93 8.23
N VAL A 151 -4.03 -9.01 9.18
CA VAL A 151 -3.36 -7.72 9.01
C VAL A 151 -1.90 -7.84 9.43
N PHE A 152 -0.99 -7.36 8.59
CA PHE A 152 0.43 -7.18 8.90
C PHE A 152 0.65 -5.71 9.20
N THR A 153 1.12 -5.38 10.40
CA THR A 153 1.45 -4.00 10.77
C THR A 153 2.95 -3.80 10.87
N VAL A 154 3.39 -2.61 10.48
CA VAL A 154 4.77 -2.16 10.67
C VAL A 154 4.71 -0.77 11.29
N GLN A 155 5.49 -0.55 12.35
CA GLN A 155 5.68 0.75 12.98
C GLN A 155 7.16 1.13 12.82
N VAL A 156 7.45 2.26 12.20
CA VAL A 156 8.83 2.79 12.09
C VAL A 156 8.94 4.06 12.91
N PHE A 157 9.84 4.05 13.88
CA PHE A 157 10.09 5.16 14.80
C PHE A 157 11.35 5.91 14.39
N MET A 158 11.36 7.22 14.56
CA MET A 158 12.52 8.06 14.23
C MET A 158 12.72 9.16 15.27
N ARG A 159 14.00 9.46 15.53
CA ARG A 159 14.46 10.72 16.10
C ARG A 159 15.28 11.46 15.06
N SER A 160 14.83 12.67 14.69
CA SER A 160 15.60 13.67 13.94
C SER A 160 16.53 14.54 14.77
#